data_AF-A0A829QN95-F1
#
_entry.id   AF-A0A829QN95-F1
#
_cell.length_a   1.000
_cell.length_b   1.000
_cell.length_c   1.000
_cell.angle_alpha   90.00
_cell.angle_beta   90.00
_cell.angle_gamma   90.00
#
_symmetry.space_group_name_H-M   'P 1'
#
loop_
_entity.id
_entity.type
_entity.pdbx_description
1 polymer ?
#
loop_
_entity_poly.entity_id
_entity_poly.type
_entity_poly.pdbx_seq_one_letter_code
_entity_poly.pdbx_strand_id
1 'polypeptide(L)'
;MYNNGLLFDEREAGLLDGGSPFYGTYETSDGKYMAVGSIEPQFFAILVQGLGLDPESVPFQLDKARYPEMRKMFDDAFKTKTRDEWTEIFIGTDACVSPVLTWGEAKQNEHLRDRGTIVDVDGVTQAAPAPRFSRTPSGPLGAPPKDTTELSDIGW
;
A
#
# COMPACT_ATOMS: atom_id res chain seq x y z
N MET A 1 -6.64 13.60 20.19
CA MET A 1 -6.87 13.79 18.74
C MET A 1 -8.14 14.59 18.58
N TYR A 2 -8.11 15.73 17.89
CA TYR A 2 -9.33 16.46 17.53
C TYR A 2 -9.86 15.89 16.22
N ASN A 3 -11.13 15.47 16.20
CA ASN A 3 -11.77 14.97 14.98
C ASN A 3 -12.15 16.17 14.09
N ASN A 4 -11.40 16.39 13.01
CA ASN A 4 -11.67 17.45 12.04
C ASN A 4 -12.78 17.07 11.03
N GLY A 5 -13.74 16.21 11.40
CA GLY A 5 -14.81 15.74 10.53
C GLY A 5 -14.40 14.64 9.54
N LEU A 6 -13.30 13.95 9.81
CA LEU A 6 -12.74 12.88 8.97
C LEU A 6 -12.90 11.48 9.57
N LEU A 7 -13.27 11.40 10.85
CA LEU A 7 -13.55 10.16 11.57
C LEU A 7 -15.04 10.10 11.88
N PHE A 8 -15.65 8.96 11.59
CA PHE A 8 -17.05 8.64 11.85
C PHE A 8 -17.10 7.35 12.66
N ASP A 9 -18.18 7.16 13.43
CA ASP A 9 -18.36 5.94 14.22
C ASP A 9 -18.82 4.77 13.33
N GLU A 10 -19.44 5.08 12.18
CA GLU A 10 -19.78 4.10 11.16
C GLU A 10 -18.54 3.54 10.46
N ARG A 11 -18.54 2.23 10.20
CA ARG A 11 -17.50 1.55 9.44
C ARG A 11 -17.48 2.04 7.98
N GLU A 12 -16.29 2.26 7.42
CA GLU A 12 -16.09 2.60 6.01
C GLU A 12 -16.81 3.91 5.62
N ALA A 13 -16.81 4.88 6.52
CA ALA A 13 -17.42 6.21 6.32
C ALA A 13 -16.40 7.35 6.36
N GLY A 14 -15.18 7.06 6.82
CA GLY A 14 -14.08 8.00 6.98
C GLY A 14 -13.16 8.13 5.76
N LEU A 15 -12.11 8.92 5.96
CA LEU A 15 -11.09 9.14 4.94
C LEU A 15 -10.18 7.93 4.75
N LEU A 16 -9.80 7.25 5.85
CA LEU A 16 -8.72 6.26 5.87
C LEU A 16 -9.20 4.82 6.16
N ASP A 17 -10.51 4.61 6.20
CA ASP A 17 -11.13 3.32 6.57
C ASP A 17 -11.74 2.59 5.36
N GLY A 18 -11.59 3.13 4.15
CA GLY A 18 -12.16 2.59 2.92
C GLY A 18 -13.42 3.30 2.41
N GLY A 19 -13.95 4.28 3.17
CA GLY A 19 -15.13 5.05 2.77
C GLY A 19 -14.90 6.05 1.63
N SER A 20 -13.64 6.43 1.37
CA SER A 20 -13.28 7.38 0.32
C SER A 20 -12.80 6.65 -0.95
N PRO A 21 -13.39 6.88 -2.14
CA PRO A 21 -13.00 6.17 -3.37
C PRO A 21 -11.52 6.33 -3.76
N PHE A 22 -10.91 7.44 -3.42
CA PHE A 22 -9.49 7.70 -3.66
C PHE A 22 -8.57 7.21 -2.52
N TYR A 23 -9.09 6.42 -1.58
CA TYR A 23 -8.33 5.74 -0.53
C TYR A 23 -8.92 4.36 -0.25
N GLY A 24 -8.42 3.34 -0.95
CA GLY A 24 -8.97 1.98 -0.88
C GLY A 24 -8.32 1.02 -1.87
N THR A 25 -8.97 -0.12 -2.10
CA THR A 25 -8.51 -1.14 -3.06
C THR A 25 -9.56 -1.40 -4.14
N TYR A 26 -9.08 -1.74 -5.32
CA TYR A 26 -9.87 -1.96 -6.53
C TYR A 26 -9.45 -3.26 -7.21
N GLU A 27 -10.42 -4.10 -7.56
CA GLU A 27 -10.20 -5.36 -8.28
C GLU A 27 -9.90 -5.08 -9.77
N THR A 28 -8.93 -5.78 -10.32
CA THR A 28 -8.48 -5.67 -11.71
C THR A 28 -9.07 -6.78 -12.58
N SER A 29 -8.85 -6.73 -13.90
CA SER A 29 -9.43 -7.70 -14.85
C SER A 29 -9.00 -9.16 -14.61
N ASP A 30 -7.85 -9.35 -13.97
CA ASP A 30 -7.28 -10.66 -13.60
C ASP A 30 -7.63 -11.10 -12.16
N GLY A 31 -8.59 -10.43 -11.50
CA GLY A 31 -9.03 -10.77 -10.14
C GLY A 31 -8.00 -10.45 -9.04
N LYS A 32 -6.94 -9.70 -9.39
CA LYS A 32 -5.99 -9.13 -8.45
C LYS A 32 -6.43 -7.72 -8.05
N TYR A 33 -5.61 -6.99 -7.28
CA TYR A 33 -6.00 -5.69 -6.74
C TYR A 33 -4.91 -4.62 -6.90
N MET A 34 -5.35 -3.38 -7.12
CA MET A 34 -4.55 -2.16 -6.95
C MET A 34 -4.98 -1.44 -5.66
N ALA A 35 -4.03 -0.88 -4.92
CA ALA A 35 -4.27 0.03 -3.81
C ALA A 35 -4.12 1.48 -4.29
N VAL A 36 -5.08 2.32 -3.91
CA VAL A 36 -5.15 3.75 -4.22
C VAL A 36 -5.11 4.54 -2.93
N GLY A 37 -4.28 5.58 -2.87
CA GLY A 37 -4.14 6.47 -1.71
C GLY A 37 -3.97 7.94 -2.09
N SER A 38 -4.65 8.39 -3.16
CA SER A 38 -4.50 9.71 -3.78
C SER A 38 -5.29 10.79 -3.02
N ILE A 39 -4.88 11.11 -1.79
CA ILE A 39 -5.60 12.05 -0.90
C ILE A 39 -5.45 13.50 -1.38
N GLU A 40 -4.23 13.89 -1.75
CA GLU A 40 -3.95 15.26 -2.18
C GLU A 40 -4.47 15.50 -3.62
N PRO A 41 -5.01 16.69 -3.91
CA PRO A 41 -5.72 16.95 -5.17
C PRO A 41 -4.85 16.78 -6.42
N GLN A 42 -3.55 17.06 -6.34
CA GLN A 42 -2.62 16.84 -7.44
C GLN A 42 -2.40 15.36 -7.73
N PHE A 43 -2.38 14.51 -6.69
CA PHE A 43 -2.24 13.05 -6.86
C PHE A 43 -3.55 12.45 -7.38
N PHE A 44 -4.70 12.96 -6.91
CA PHE A 44 -6.02 12.61 -7.44
C PHE A 44 -6.15 12.94 -8.93
N ALA A 45 -5.64 14.11 -9.37
CA ALA A 45 -5.64 14.46 -10.78
C ALA A 45 -4.81 13.48 -11.63
N ILE A 46 -3.63 13.08 -11.15
CA ILE A 46 -2.79 12.08 -11.83
C ILE A 46 -3.49 10.71 -11.86
N LEU A 47 -4.19 10.31 -10.79
CA LEU A 47 -5.03 9.10 -10.77
C LEU A 47 -6.10 9.14 -11.87
N VAL A 48 -6.90 10.21 -11.92
CA VAL A 48 -7.98 10.37 -12.93
C VAL A 48 -7.42 10.30 -14.35
N GLN A 49 -6.30 10.99 -14.60
CA GLN A 49 -5.61 10.94 -15.88
C GLN A 49 -5.10 9.52 -16.21
N GLY A 50 -4.47 8.84 -15.25
CA GLY A 50 -3.94 7.48 -15.43
C GLY A 50 -5.04 6.44 -15.68
N LEU A 51 -6.20 6.60 -15.07
CA LEU A 51 -7.40 5.80 -15.33
C LEU A 51 -8.02 6.08 -16.71
N GLY A 52 -7.59 7.13 -17.41
CA GLY A 52 -8.15 7.53 -18.70
C GLY A 52 -9.57 8.10 -18.60
N LEU A 53 -9.95 8.63 -17.42
CA LEU A 53 -11.25 9.24 -17.19
C LEU A 53 -11.21 10.73 -17.58
N ASP A 54 -12.31 11.24 -18.11
CA ASP A 54 -12.49 12.67 -18.36
C ASP A 54 -12.64 13.40 -17.00
N PRO A 55 -11.74 14.35 -16.64
CA PRO A 55 -11.82 15.06 -15.36
C PRO A 55 -13.15 15.77 -15.12
N GLU A 56 -13.82 16.25 -16.18
CA GLU A 56 -15.12 16.92 -16.07
C GLU A 56 -16.27 15.96 -15.75
N SER A 57 -16.07 14.66 -16.00
CA SER A 57 -17.05 13.61 -15.70
C SER A 57 -16.92 13.05 -14.27
N VAL A 58 -15.74 13.19 -13.65
CA VAL A 58 -15.48 12.66 -12.31
C VAL A 58 -16.05 13.63 -11.26
N PRO A 59 -16.83 13.16 -10.27
CA PRO A 59 -17.29 14.01 -9.18
C PRO A 59 -16.15 14.73 -8.46
N PHE A 60 -16.42 15.91 -7.90
CA PHE A 60 -15.43 16.62 -7.08
C PHE A 60 -14.93 15.73 -5.94
N GLN A 61 -13.61 15.70 -5.72
CA GLN A 61 -12.96 14.76 -4.80
C GLN A 61 -13.57 14.70 -3.40
N LEU A 62 -14.01 15.84 -2.84
CA LEU A 62 -14.58 15.89 -1.48
C LEU A 62 -16.11 15.89 -1.45
N ASP A 63 -16.77 15.66 -2.59
CA ASP A 63 -18.23 15.52 -2.67
C ASP A 63 -18.67 14.11 -2.22
N LYS A 64 -18.78 13.93 -0.90
CA LYS A 64 -19.16 12.67 -0.27
C LYS A 64 -20.49 12.11 -0.77
N ALA A 65 -21.44 12.96 -1.16
CA ALA A 65 -22.74 12.51 -1.66
C ALA A 65 -22.61 11.74 -2.99
N ARG A 66 -21.55 12.00 -3.76
CA ARG A 66 -21.26 11.36 -5.05
C ARG A 66 -20.13 10.34 -4.98
N TYR A 67 -19.65 9.97 -3.78
CA TYR A 67 -18.68 8.89 -3.62
C TYR A 67 -19.12 7.55 -4.22
N PRO A 68 -20.41 7.13 -4.13
CA PRO A 68 -20.85 5.90 -4.79
C PRO A 68 -20.67 5.94 -6.32
N GLU A 69 -20.87 7.11 -6.93
CA GLU A 69 -20.67 7.32 -8.37
C GLU A 69 -19.19 7.27 -8.74
N MET A 70 -18.35 8.02 -8.03
CA MET A 70 -16.89 8.01 -8.22
C MET A 70 -16.31 6.60 -8.02
N ARG A 71 -16.76 5.88 -6.98
CA ARG A 71 -16.37 4.50 -6.71
C ARG A 71 -16.67 3.60 -7.88
N LYS A 72 -17.89 3.69 -8.42
CA LYS A 72 -18.29 2.92 -9.60
C LYS A 72 -17.41 3.23 -10.81
N MET A 73 -17.11 4.50 -11.08
CA MET A 73 -16.22 4.88 -12.20
C MET A 73 -14.82 4.26 -12.04
N PHE A 74 -14.27 4.27 -10.83
CA PHE A 74 -12.95 3.68 -10.57
C PHE A 74 -13.00 2.16 -10.65
N ASP A 75 -14.02 1.50 -10.08
CA ASP A 75 -14.21 0.04 -10.20
C ASP A 75 -14.33 -0.39 -11.67
N ASP A 76 -15.12 0.33 -12.47
CA ASP A 76 -15.29 0.04 -13.90
C ASP A 76 -13.96 0.24 -14.65
N ALA A 77 -13.21 1.31 -14.35
CA ALA A 77 -11.91 1.57 -14.96
C ALA A 77 -10.89 0.49 -14.61
N PHE A 78 -10.68 0.18 -13.33
CA PHE A 78 -9.69 -0.80 -12.89
C PHE A 78 -9.96 -2.21 -13.46
N LYS A 79 -11.21 -2.58 -13.70
CA LYS A 79 -11.59 -3.84 -14.35
C LYS A 79 -11.22 -3.96 -15.83
N THR A 80 -10.71 -2.91 -16.46
CA THR A 80 -10.34 -2.93 -17.89
C THR A 80 -8.94 -3.47 -18.17
N LYS A 81 -8.07 -3.55 -17.16
CA LYS A 81 -6.68 -4.01 -17.30
C LYS A 81 -6.28 -4.89 -16.12
N THR A 82 -5.23 -5.67 -16.33
CA THR A 82 -4.62 -6.49 -15.28
C THR A 82 -3.88 -5.62 -14.28
N ARG A 83 -3.60 -6.16 -13.09
CA ARG A 83 -2.78 -5.46 -12.07
C ARG A 83 -1.42 -5.04 -12.61
N ASP A 84 -0.78 -5.87 -13.42
CA ASP A 84 0.57 -5.62 -13.89
C ASP A 84 0.57 -4.52 -14.98
N GLU A 85 -0.43 -4.47 -15.87
CA GLU A 85 -0.63 -3.34 -16.80
C GLU A 85 -0.91 -2.02 -16.06
N TRP A 86 -1.73 -2.04 -15.00
CA TRP A 86 -1.93 -0.84 -14.16
C TRP A 86 -0.65 -0.43 -13.45
N THR A 87 0.15 -1.39 -13.00
CA THR A 87 1.45 -1.12 -12.39
C THR A 87 2.35 -0.38 -13.38
N GLU A 88 2.41 -0.80 -14.64
CA GLU A 88 3.18 -0.10 -15.68
C GLU A 88 2.69 1.33 -15.94
N ILE A 89 1.38 1.57 -15.84
CA ILE A 89 0.80 2.92 -16.03
C ILE A 89 1.18 3.85 -14.88
N PHE A 90 1.17 3.35 -13.64
CA PHE A 90 1.35 4.19 -12.45
C PHE A 90 2.77 4.21 -11.88
N ILE A 91 3.64 3.29 -12.27
CA ILE A 91 5.03 3.24 -11.80
C ILE A 91 5.75 4.56 -12.11
N GLY A 92 6.44 5.12 -11.11
CA GLY A 92 7.17 6.38 -11.24
C GLY A 92 6.29 7.64 -11.30
N THR A 93 4.97 7.52 -11.15
CA THR A 93 4.07 8.67 -11.03
C THR A 93 3.74 8.96 -9.56
N ASP A 94 3.33 10.20 -9.27
CA ASP A 94 2.83 10.59 -7.95
C ASP A 94 1.32 10.26 -7.77
N ALA A 95 0.77 9.29 -8.53
CA ALA A 95 -0.64 8.94 -8.42
C ALA A 95 -1.02 8.28 -7.08
N CYS A 96 -0.03 7.84 -6.29
CA CYS A 96 -0.27 7.03 -5.08
C CYS A 96 -1.07 5.74 -5.37
N VAL A 97 -0.75 5.08 -6.48
CA VAL A 97 -1.36 3.80 -6.89
C VAL A 97 -0.27 2.72 -6.93
N SER A 98 -0.50 1.60 -6.26
CA SER A 98 0.48 0.50 -6.17
C SER A 98 -0.19 -0.87 -6.23
N PRO A 99 0.48 -1.91 -6.78
CA PRO A 99 -0.07 -3.25 -6.80
C PRO A 99 -0.21 -3.82 -5.38
N VAL A 100 -1.33 -4.48 -5.10
CA VAL A 100 -1.45 -5.32 -3.90
C VAL A 100 -0.73 -6.64 -4.16
N LEU A 101 0.36 -6.85 -3.42
CA LEU A 101 1.22 -8.02 -3.57
C LEU A 101 0.88 -9.09 -2.55
N THR A 102 0.93 -10.35 -2.97
CA THR A 102 0.98 -11.49 -2.05
C THR A 102 2.32 -11.55 -1.32
N TRP A 103 2.43 -12.35 -0.25
CA TRP A 103 3.70 -12.55 0.46
C TRP A 103 4.84 -13.06 -0.45
N GLY A 104 4.52 -13.97 -1.38
CA GLY A 104 5.51 -14.50 -2.34
C GLY A 104 5.99 -13.45 -3.33
N GLU A 105 5.09 -12.59 -3.81
CA GLU A 105 5.42 -11.49 -4.72
C GLU A 105 6.19 -10.37 -3.99
N ALA A 106 5.81 -10.05 -2.76
CA ALA A 106 6.50 -9.04 -1.94
C ALA A 106 7.99 -9.37 -1.76
N LYS A 107 8.33 -10.65 -1.56
CA LYS A 107 9.73 -11.12 -1.52
C LYS A 107 10.49 -10.82 -2.82
N GLN A 108 9.81 -10.83 -3.96
CA GLN A 108 10.42 -10.61 -5.28
C GLN A 108 10.34 -9.16 -5.75
N ASN A 109 9.66 -8.28 -5.01
CA ASN A 109 9.52 -6.88 -5.39
C ASN A 109 10.86 -6.14 -5.41
N GLU A 110 11.14 -5.42 -6.51
CA GLU A 110 12.40 -4.70 -6.74
C GLU A 110 12.74 -3.73 -5.61
N HIS A 111 11.79 -2.87 -5.21
CA HIS A 111 12.03 -1.88 -4.15
C HIS A 111 12.35 -2.54 -2.80
N LEU A 112 11.68 -3.64 -2.44
CA LEU A 112 11.94 -4.36 -1.20
C LEU A 112 13.29 -5.11 -1.22
N ARG A 113 13.66 -5.68 -2.38
CA ARG A 113 14.92 -6.40 -2.59
C ARG A 113 16.13 -5.46 -2.58
N ASP A 114 16.08 -4.38 -3.34
CA ASP A 114 17.17 -3.41 -3.46
C ASP A 114 17.48 -2.74 -2.11
N ARG A 115 16.45 -2.62 -1.27
CA ARG A 115 16.62 -2.11 0.07
C ARG A 115 16.98 -3.19 1.07
N GLY A 116 16.87 -4.49 0.78
CA GLY A 116 17.08 -5.56 1.77
C GLY A 116 16.06 -5.51 2.91
N THR A 117 14.79 -5.21 2.60
CA THR A 117 13.71 -5.14 3.60
C THR A 117 13.21 -6.52 4.00
N ILE A 118 13.15 -7.45 3.03
CA ILE A 118 12.83 -8.87 3.24
C ILE A 118 14.10 -9.65 2.94
N VAL A 119 14.57 -10.46 3.88
CA VAL A 119 15.84 -11.18 3.82
C VAL A 119 15.65 -12.67 4.10
N ASP A 120 16.55 -13.49 3.55
CA ASP A 120 16.64 -14.91 3.85
C ASP A 120 17.84 -15.15 4.79
N VAL A 121 17.57 -15.69 5.98
CA VAL A 121 18.59 -16.02 6.98
C VAL A 121 18.36 -17.46 7.42
N ASP A 122 19.37 -18.31 7.26
CA ASP A 122 19.31 -19.74 7.59
C ASP A 122 18.07 -20.47 7.03
N GLY A 123 17.68 -20.12 5.81
CA GLY A 123 16.54 -20.72 5.12
C GLY A 123 15.17 -20.17 5.51
N VAL A 124 15.09 -19.15 6.37
CA VAL A 124 13.84 -18.49 6.77
C VAL A 124 13.75 -17.11 6.12
N THR A 125 12.65 -16.86 5.40
CA THR A 125 12.30 -15.53 4.88
C THR A 125 11.68 -14.69 5.99
N GLN A 126 12.27 -13.54 6.30
CA GLN A 126 11.82 -12.64 7.37
C GLN A 126 12.11 -11.17 7.06
N ALA A 127 11.53 -10.26 7.84
CA ALA A 127 11.82 -8.83 7.74
C ALA A 127 13.18 -8.49 8.36
N ALA A 128 13.92 -7.57 7.72
CA ALA A 128 15.13 -7.00 8.29
C ALA A 128 14.81 -6.01 9.44
N PRO A 129 15.75 -5.77 10.38
CA PRO A 129 15.57 -4.78 11.44
C PRO A 129 15.24 -3.38 10.88
N ALA A 130 14.33 -2.68 11.56
CA ALA A 130 13.92 -1.32 11.23
C ALA A 130 13.72 -0.47 12.51
N PRO A 131 13.97 0.87 12.46
CA PRO A 131 14.49 1.64 11.33
C PRO A 131 15.99 1.40 11.10
N ARG A 132 16.56 2.01 10.05
CA ARG A 132 18.00 1.94 9.76
C ARG A 132 18.75 3.10 10.42
N PHE A 133 19.91 2.80 11.00
CA PHE A 133 20.78 3.78 11.66
C PHE A 133 22.05 3.98 10.82
N SER A 134 22.42 5.24 10.55
CA SER A 134 23.56 5.56 9.69
C SER A 134 24.92 5.28 10.31
N ARG A 135 25.07 5.47 11.63
CA ARG A 135 26.35 5.28 12.35
C ARG A 135 26.48 3.92 13.02
N THR A 136 25.39 3.39 13.56
CA THR A 136 25.36 2.14 14.33
C THR A 136 24.29 1.21 13.74
N PRO A 137 24.53 0.65 12.54
CA PRO A 137 23.57 -0.25 11.93
C PRO A 137 23.29 -1.45 12.85
N SER A 138 22.08 -2.00 12.76
CA SER A 138 21.74 -3.24 13.46
C SER A 138 22.69 -4.36 13.04
N GLY A 139 23.06 -5.21 14.00
CA GLY A 139 23.88 -6.38 13.73
C GLY A 139 23.18 -7.42 12.84
N PRO A 140 23.90 -8.49 12.45
CA PRO A 140 23.30 -9.58 11.67
C PRO A 140 22.14 -10.21 12.44
N LEU A 141 21.12 -10.65 11.72
CA LEU A 141 20.02 -11.41 12.29
C LEU A 141 20.55 -12.78 12.75
N GLY A 142 20.27 -13.13 14.01
CA GLY A 142 20.51 -14.47 14.55
C GLY A 142 19.33 -15.40 14.27
N ALA A 143 19.57 -16.70 14.40
CA ALA A 143 18.50 -17.69 14.41
C ALA A 143 17.73 -17.65 15.75
N PRO A 144 16.45 -18.05 15.77
CA PRO A 144 15.74 -18.31 17.02
C PRO A 144 16.54 -19.27 17.92
N PRO A 145 16.57 -19.06 19.25
CA PRO A 145 17.22 -19.98 20.18
C PRO A 145 16.68 -21.40 20.00
N LYS A 146 17.58 -22.37 19.88
CA LYS A 146 17.22 -23.79 19.78
C LYS A 146 17.02 -24.44 21.15
N ASP A 147 17.67 -23.87 22.16
CA ASP A 147 17.71 -24.37 23.53
C ASP A 147 17.60 -23.20 24.51
N THR A 148 17.27 -23.51 25.76
CA THR A 148 17.22 -22.53 26.85
C THR A 148 18.63 -22.06 27.20
N THR A 149 18.82 -20.76 27.42
CA THR A 149 20.08 -20.20 27.91
C THR A 149 20.31 -20.59 29.37
N GLU A 150 21.50 -21.10 29.70
CA GLU A 150 21.90 -21.40 31.08
C GLU A 150 21.97 -20.13 31.93
N LEU A 151 21.62 -20.25 33.22
CA LEU A 151 21.63 -19.09 34.13
C LEU A 151 23.03 -18.46 34.27
N SER A 152 24.09 -19.26 34.15
CA SER A 152 25.47 -18.77 34.18
C SER A 152 25.86 -17.90 32.98
N ASP A 153 25.12 -18.02 31.88
CA ASP A 153 25.42 -17.35 30.61
C ASP A 153 24.56 -16.10 30.41
N ILE A 154 23.75 -15.73 31.42
CA ILE A 154 23.00 -14.48 31.43
C ILE A 154 24.00 -13.33 31.66
N GLY A 155 24.21 -12.48 30.64
CA GLY A 155 25.16 -11.37 30.64
C GLY A 155 24.60 -10.04 31.15
N TRP A 156 24.05 -10.04 32.37
CA TRP A 156 23.82 -8.85 33.20
C TRP A 156 25.12 -8.23 33.74
#